data_AF-A0A9E3IQY8-F1
#
_entry.id   AF-A0A9E3IQY8-F1
#
_cell.length_a   1.000
_cell.length_b   1.000
_cell.length_c   1.000
_cell.angle_alpha   90.00
_cell.angle_beta   90.00
_cell.angle_gamma   90.00
#
_symmetry.space_group_name_H-M   'P 1'
#
loop_
_entity.id
_entity.type
_entity.pdbx_description
1 polymer ?
#
loop_
_entity_poly.entity_id
_entity_poly.type
_entity_poly.pdbx_seq_one_letter_code
_entity_poly.pdbx_strand_id
1 'polypeptide(L)'
;MNAKDRPATLPPTVAAVINLGFDLESRGRYDDAIAVLRAGMAKFPQAGDLAWRLGLMLLREGEMEEGWRLFETRPVHMGGREAGKPALGFPEWDGRPIKSILILQEQGLGDQIMFARYAHWFRARGVETSILCHPLLARLFARLGPGVRILPAQGRVALPTCDAWALGPSLPFLTKAQPGAPYLRAGSGGQGVGLVAQGNPGHVNDAARSLPASLAAEMLAWPGVRDLTLAATGAKDLEDTAAIVDGLDVVVTVDTAVAHLAGAMGKPTFLMLPFVPDWRWMRERADSPWYPSMRLFRQPAPGDWRSVVEAVRAALEERSR
;
A
#
# COMPACT_ATOMS: atom_id res chain seq x y z
N MET A 1 -0.25 -39.24 24.66
CA MET A 1 -1.04 -38.39 23.75
C MET A 1 -1.50 -37.18 24.56
N ASN A 2 -0.81 -36.05 24.44
CA ASN A 2 -1.02 -34.88 25.29
C ASN A 2 -2.29 -34.14 24.85
N ALA A 3 -3.11 -33.67 25.79
CA ALA A 3 -4.40 -33.02 25.54
C ALA A 3 -4.32 -31.63 24.86
N LYS A 4 -3.17 -31.24 24.28
CA LYS A 4 -2.92 -29.94 23.66
C LYS A 4 -3.07 -29.93 22.12
N ASP A 5 -3.27 -31.08 21.47
CA ASP A 5 -3.30 -31.19 20.00
C ASP A 5 -4.68 -31.53 19.42
N ARG A 6 -5.78 -31.29 20.15
CA ARG A 6 -7.10 -31.28 19.47
C ARG A 6 -7.16 -30.00 18.64
N PRO A 7 -7.39 -30.06 17.31
CA PRO A 7 -7.68 -28.86 16.56
C PRO A 7 -8.88 -28.20 17.24
N ALA A 8 -8.69 -26.97 17.72
CA ALA A 8 -9.79 -26.17 18.26
C ALA A 8 -10.94 -26.26 17.25
N THR A 9 -12.11 -26.71 17.70
CA THR A 9 -13.28 -26.84 16.83
C THR A 9 -13.50 -25.50 16.14
N LEU A 10 -13.42 -25.51 14.81
CA LEU A 10 -13.50 -24.30 14.01
C LEU A 10 -14.82 -23.55 14.32
N PRO A 11 -14.77 -22.22 14.50
CA PRO A 11 -15.97 -21.44 14.80
C PRO A 11 -17.15 -21.71 13.85
N PRO A 12 -18.40 -21.52 14.31
CA PRO A 12 -19.58 -21.91 13.56
C PRO A 12 -19.91 -20.97 12.38
N THR A 13 -19.37 -19.74 12.37
CA THR A 13 -19.67 -18.73 11.34
C THR A 13 -18.40 -18.19 10.67
N VAL A 14 -18.55 -17.70 9.44
CA VAL A 14 -17.47 -17.05 8.67
C VAL A 14 -16.85 -15.89 9.47
N ALA A 15 -17.68 -14.99 10.00
CA ALA A 15 -17.21 -13.85 10.79
C ALA A 15 -16.39 -14.27 12.02
N ALA A 16 -16.80 -15.34 12.72
CA ALA A 16 -16.07 -15.82 13.89
C ALA A 16 -14.71 -16.45 13.51
N VAL A 17 -14.63 -17.13 12.35
CA VAL A 17 -13.35 -17.63 11.81
C VAL A 17 -12.42 -16.47 11.47
N ILE A 18 -12.93 -15.44 10.78
CA ILE A 18 -12.17 -14.24 10.43
C ILE A 18 -11.64 -13.55 11.70
N ASN A 19 -12.49 -13.35 12.71
CA ASN A 19 -12.11 -12.73 13.98
C ASN A 19 -11.05 -13.54 14.74
N LEU A 20 -11.13 -14.86 14.74
CA LEU A 20 -10.08 -15.71 15.31
C LEU A 20 -8.75 -15.55 14.56
N GLY A 21 -8.80 -15.47 13.23
CA GLY A 21 -7.62 -15.16 12.43
C GLY A 21 -7.01 -13.79 12.76
N PHE A 22 -7.82 -12.76 12.99
CA PHE A 22 -7.35 -11.45 13.47
C PHE A 22 -6.70 -11.53 14.85
N ASP A 23 -7.32 -12.23 15.79
CA ASP A 23 -6.77 -12.37 17.14
C ASP A 23 -5.41 -13.06 17.12
N LEU A 24 -5.29 -14.16 16.38
CA LEU A 24 -4.03 -14.90 16.24
C LEU A 24 -2.94 -14.05 15.57
N GLU A 25 -3.28 -13.35 14.49
CA GLU A 25 -2.38 -12.40 13.82
C GLU A 25 -1.90 -11.29 14.76
N SER A 26 -2.79 -10.70 15.56
CA SER A 26 -2.44 -9.63 16.51
C SER A 26 -1.42 -10.06 17.57
N ARG A 27 -1.32 -11.37 17.82
CA ARG A 27 -0.39 -12.01 18.76
C ARG A 27 0.86 -12.57 18.07
N GLY A 28 1.03 -12.32 16.77
CA GLY A 28 2.16 -12.83 15.99
C GLY A 28 2.08 -14.32 15.63
N ARG A 29 0.94 -14.97 15.84
CA ARG A 29 0.70 -16.39 15.52
C ARG A 29 0.22 -16.54 14.07
N TYR A 30 1.06 -16.16 13.12
CA TYR A 30 0.71 -16.09 11.70
C TYR A 30 0.37 -17.46 11.08
N ASP A 31 1.17 -18.49 11.37
CA ASP A 31 0.92 -19.85 10.87
C ASP A 31 -0.41 -20.41 11.36
N ASP A 32 -0.72 -20.20 12.65
CA ASP A 32 -1.99 -20.61 13.24
C ASP A 32 -3.16 -19.85 12.62
N ALA A 33 -3.01 -18.54 12.39
CA ALA A 33 -4.02 -17.74 11.73
C ALA A 33 -4.29 -18.23 10.29
N ILE A 34 -3.24 -18.53 9.52
CA ILE A 34 -3.37 -19.11 8.17
C ILE A 34 -4.06 -20.48 8.24
N ALA A 35 -3.66 -21.35 9.17
CA ALA A 35 -4.25 -22.66 9.35
C ALA A 35 -5.76 -22.58 9.66
N VAL A 36 -6.15 -21.66 10.55
CA VAL A 36 -7.56 -21.40 10.88
C VAL A 36 -8.33 -20.90 9.67
N LEU A 37 -7.78 -19.95 8.90
CA LEU A 37 -8.45 -19.41 7.71
C LEU A 37 -8.57 -20.47 6.60
N ARG A 38 -7.56 -21.33 6.39
CA ARG A 38 -7.61 -22.45 5.44
C ARG A 38 -8.68 -23.48 5.83
N ALA A 39 -8.75 -23.85 7.12
CA ALA A 39 -9.83 -24.71 7.61
C ALA A 39 -11.21 -24.04 7.45
N GLY A 40 -11.27 -22.73 7.66
CA GLY A 40 -12.40 -21.87 7.32
C GLY A 40 -12.86 -22.04 5.88
N MET A 41 -11.95 -21.89 4.92
CA MET A 41 -12.24 -22.01 3.49
C MET A 41 -12.76 -23.40 3.11
N ALA A 42 -12.28 -24.46 3.76
CA ALA A 42 -12.81 -25.81 3.54
C ALA A 42 -14.27 -25.95 4.00
N LYS A 43 -14.65 -25.27 5.10
CA LYS A 43 -16.03 -25.28 5.64
C LYS A 43 -16.97 -24.31 4.90
N PHE A 44 -16.44 -23.18 4.43
CA PHE A 44 -17.20 -22.10 3.80
C PHE A 44 -16.60 -21.72 2.43
N PRO A 45 -16.68 -22.59 1.42
CA PRO A 45 -15.93 -22.43 0.15
C PRO A 45 -16.34 -21.22 -0.70
N GLN A 46 -17.51 -20.63 -0.45
CA GLN A 46 -18.03 -19.47 -1.18
C GLN A 46 -17.92 -18.14 -0.41
N ALA A 47 -17.25 -18.14 0.76
CA ALA A 47 -17.07 -16.94 1.57
C ALA A 47 -15.94 -16.06 1.01
N GLY A 48 -16.32 -15.07 0.17
CA GLY A 48 -15.37 -14.17 -0.50
C GLY A 48 -14.58 -13.27 0.45
N ASP A 49 -15.18 -12.87 1.57
CA ASP A 49 -14.54 -12.13 2.67
C ASP A 49 -13.44 -12.95 3.36
N LEU A 50 -13.71 -14.24 3.60
CA LEU A 50 -12.75 -15.18 4.16
C LEU A 50 -11.60 -15.47 3.20
N ALA A 51 -11.92 -15.66 1.93
CA ALA A 51 -10.93 -15.82 0.86
C ALA A 51 -10.01 -14.60 0.80
N TRP A 52 -10.59 -13.39 0.75
CA TRP A 52 -9.84 -12.14 0.71
C TRP A 52 -8.93 -11.99 1.92
N ARG A 53 -9.44 -12.27 3.13
CA ARG A 53 -8.67 -12.25 4.38
C ARG A 53 -7.47 -13.19 4.33
N LEU A 54 -7.66 -14.43 3.88
CA LEU A 54 -6.56 -15.38 3.69
C LEU A 54 -5.57 -14.87 2.63
N GLY A 55 -6.06 -14.29 1.53
CA GLY A 55 -5.23 -13.68 0.49
C GLY A 55 -4.29 -12.61 1.02
N LEU A 56 -4.78 -11.69 1.85
CA LEU A 56 -3.95 -10.66 2.50
C LEU A 56 -2.86 -11.26 3.39
N MET A 57 -3.17 -12.32 4.13
CA MET A 57 -2.18 -13.01 4.96
C MET A 57 -1.11 -13.69 4.11
N LEU A 58 -1.51 -14.43 3.08
CA LEU A 58 -0.57 -15.10 2.16
C LEU A 58 0.34 -14.09 1.45
N LEU A 59 -0.20 -12.97 0.98
CA LEU A 59 0.60 -11.90 0.39
C LEU A 59 1.62 -11.32 1.38
N ARG A 60 1.26 -11.18 2.66
CA ARG A 60 2.18 -10.72 3.71
C ARG A 60 3.32 -11.72 3.98
N GLU A 61 3.03 -13.01 3.87
CA GLU A 61 4.04 -14.08 4.00
C GLU A 61 4.88 -14.27 2.73
N GLY A 62 4.52 -13.62 1.62
CA GLY A 62 5.21 -13.77 0.34
C GLY A 62 4.70 -14.91 -0.54
N GLU A 63 3.59 -15.55 -0.16
CA GLU A 63 2.88 -16.58 -0.93
C GLU A 63 2.05 -15.94 -2.05
N MET A 64 2.75 -15.46 -3.09
CA MET A 64 2.21 -14.55 -4.10
C MET A 64 1.07 -15.15 -4.93
N GLU A 65 1.25 -16.35 -5.47
CA GLU A 65 0.33 -16.90 -6.47
C GLU A 65 -1.07 -17.13 -5.89
N GLU A 66 -1.15 -17.85 -4.77
CA GLU A 66 -2.41 -18.05 -4.07
C GLU A 66 -2.92 -16.77 -3.43
N GLY A 67 -2.03 -15.96 -2.84
CA GLY A 67 -2.38 -14.70 -2.19
C GLY A 67 -3.09 -13.74 -3.14
N TRP A 68 -2.56 -13.53 -4.35
CA TRP A 68 -3.20 -12.69 -5.35
C TRP A 68 -4.52 -13.25 -5.87
N ARG A 69 -4.59 -14.56 -6.13
CA ARG A 69 -5.83 -15.21 -6.58
C ARG A 69 -6.96 -15.01 -5.56
N LEU A 70 -6.65 -15.12 -4.28
CA LEU A 70 -7.60 -14.89 -3.20
C LEU A 70 -7.88 -13.40 -2.97
N PHE A 71 -6.91 -12.51 -3.20
CA PHE A 71 -7.09 -11.07 -3.11
C PHE A 71 -8.14 -10.54 -4.11
N GLU A 72 -8.30 -11.19 -5.27
CA GLU A 72 -9.32 -10.81 -6.26
C GLU A 72 -10.77 -11.02 -5.78
N THR A 73 -11.02 -11.68 -4.63
CA THR A 73 -12.35 -11.78 -4.03
C THR A 73 -12.72 -10.60 -3.13
N ARG A 74 -11.83 -9.59 -3.02
CA ARG A 74 -12.05 -8.40 -2.18
C ARG A 74 -13.33 -7.63 -2.54
N PRO A 75 -13.95 -6.95 -1.57
CA PRO A 75 -14.91 -5.90 -1.87
C PRO A 75 -14.24 -4.74 -2.61
N VAL A 76 -14.79 -4.37 -3.76
CA VAL A 76 -14.30 -3.26 -4.59
C VAL A 76 -14.75 -1.92 -3.99
N HIS A 77 -13.85 -0.95 -3.91
CA HIS A 77 -14.11 0.34 -3.26
C HIS A 77 -13.90 1.52 -4.21
N MET A 78 -14.99 2.04 -4.79
CA MET A 78 -14.94 3.19 -5.70
C MET A 78 -15.40 4.46 -5.01
N GLY A 79 -14.63 5.55 -5.13
CA GLY A 79 -14.99 6.86 -4.56
C GLY A 79 -15.09 6.89 -3.04
N GLY A 80 -14.35 6.00 -2.34
CA GLY A 80 -14.34 5.91 -0.88
C GLY A 80 -15.52 5.14 -0.28
N ARG A 81 -16.28 4.40 -1.10
CA ARG A 81 -17.38 3.53 -0.65
C ARG A 81 -17.24 2.16 -1.28
N GLU A 82 -17.67 1.13 -0.57
CA GLU A 82 -17.86 -0.18 -1.17
C GLU A 82 -18.89 -0.04 -2.30
N ALA A 83 -18.43 -0.31 -3.51
CA ALA A 83 -19.18 -0.20 -4.74
C ALA A 83 -18.57 -1.25 -5.65
N GLY A 84 -19.33 -2.31 -5.92
CA GLY A 84 -18.88 -3.42 -6.76
C GLY A 84 -18.32 -2.96 -8.11
N LYS A 85 -17.77 -3.92 -8.87
CA LYS A 85 -17.15 -3.61 -10.17
C LYS A 85 -18.07 -2.77 -11.05
N PRO A 86 -17.55 -1.69 -11.68
CA PRO A 86 -18.38 -0.81 -12.48
C PRO A 86 -18.88 -1.52 -13.74
N ALA A 87 -20.14 -1.24 -14.10
CA ALA A 87 -20.71 -1.66 -15.38
C ALA A 87 -20.33 -0.63 -16.46
N LEU A 88 -19.18 -0.85 -17.11
CA LEU A 88 -18.72 -0.01 -18.23
C LEU A 88 -19.15 -0.60 -19.58
N GLY A 89 -19.22 0.24 -20.61
CA GLY A 89 -19.57 -0.17 -21.99
C GLY A 89 -18.48 -0.98 -22.71
N PHE A 90 -17.41 -1.35 -22.01
CA PHE A 90 -16.30 -2.14 -22.50
C PHE A 90 -15.81 -3.07 -21.36
N PRO A 91 -15.18 -4.21 -21.69
CA PRO A 91 -15.01 -5.28 -20.72
C PRO A 91 -13.85 -5.06 -19.75
N GLU A 92 -13.87 -5.79 -18.63
CA GLU A 92 -12.71 -5.89 -17.75
C GLU A 92 -11.58 -6.65 -18.47
N TRP A 93 -10.35 -6.19 -18.26
CA TRP A 93 -9.16 -6.77 -18.85
C TRP A 93 -8.77 -8.05 -18.12
N ASP A 94 -8.55 -9.09 -18.91
CA ASP A 94 -8.28 -10.47 -18.49
C ASP A 94 -6.90 -10.96 -19.01
N GLY A 95 -6.07 -10.04 -19.50
CA GLY A 95 -4.79 -10.35 -20.12
C GLY A 95 -4.81 -10.44 -21.65
N ARG A 96 -5.99 -10.31 -22.30
CA ARG A 96 -6.09 -10.31 -23.77
C ARG A 96 -5.29 -9.17 -24.42
N PRO A 97 -4.84 -9.30 -25.68
CA PRO A 97 -4.23 -8.19 -26.42
C PRO A 97 -5.21 -7.00 -26.56
N ILE A 98 -4.71 -5.79 -26.31
CA ILE A 98 -5.46 -4.54 -26.37
C ILE A 98 -4.57 -3.42 -26.93
N LYS A 99 -5.19 -2.35 -27.45
CA LYS A 99 -4.53 -1.11 -27.87
C LYS A 99 -4.74 0.02 -26.87
N SER A 100 -5.81 -0.03 -26.08
CA SER A 100 -6.13 0.98 -25.07
C SER A 100 -6.72 0.39 -23.80
N ILE A 101 -6.33 0.94 -22.64
CA ILE A 101 -6.84 0.53 -21.33
C ILE A 101 -7.24 1.74 -20.47
N LEU A 102 -8.33 1.57 -19.72
CA LEU A 102 -8.70 2.44 -18.60
C LEU A 102 -8.32 1.77 -17.27
N ILE A 103 -7.35 2.35 -16.55
CA ILE A 103 -7.02 1.96 -15.18
C ILE A 103 -7.93 2.73 -14.22
N LEU A 104 -8.73 2.00 -13.48
CA LEU A 104 -9.57 2.52 -12.40
C LEU A 104 -8.83 2.35 -11.08
N GLN A 105 -8.50 3.47 -10.44
CA GLN A 105 -7.91 3.43 -9.12
C GLN A 105 -9.00 3.34 -8.05
N GLU A 106 -8.82 2.39 -7.14
CA GLU A 106 -9.63 2.25 -5.93
C GLU A 106 -8.78 2.55 -4.69
N GLN A 107 -9.43 2.56 -3.52
CA GLN A 107 -8.79 2.78 -2.21
C GLN A 107 -8.14 4.17 -2.03
N GLY A 108 -7.11 4.27 -1.19
CA GLY A 108 -6.51 5.53 -0.75
C GLY A 108 -5.48 6.08 -1.74
N LEU A 109 -5.04 7.33 -1.50
CA LEU A 109 -4.06 8.00 -2.37
C LEU A 109 -2.75 7.20 -2.53
N GLY A 110 -2.30 6.52 -1.47
CA GLY A 110 -1.12 5.66 -1.49
C GLY A 110 -1.25 4.48 -2.44
N ASP A 111 -2.40 3.80 -2.44
CA ASP A 111 -2.68 2.69 -3.36
C ASP A 111 -2.73 3.17 -4.81
N GLN A 112 -3.38 4.31 -5.06
CA GLN A 112 -3.42 4.88 -6.40
C GLN A 112 -2.01 5.20 -6.91
N ILE A 113 -1.15 5.77 -6.06
CA ILE A 113 0.27 5.97 -6.38
C ILE A 113 0.89 4.62 -6.71
N MET A 114 0.88 3.67 -5.76
CA MET A 114 1.50 2.35 -5.89
C MET A 114 1.18 1.65 -7.21
N PHE A 115 -0.10 1.61 -7.60
CA PHE A 115 -0.55 0.90 -8.79
C PHE A 115 -0.44 1.72 -10.09
N ALA A 116 -0.28 3.05 -10.01
CA ALA A 116 0.01 3.87 -11.21
C ALA A 116 1.31 3.45 -11.93
N ARG A 117 2.21 2.72 -11.25
CA ARG A 117 3.42 2.14 -11.86
C ARG A 117 3.14 1.31 -13.11
N TYR A 118 1.99 0.63 -13.15
CA TYR A 118 1.63 -0.26 -14.26
C TYR A 118 1.29 0.50 -15.55
N ALA A 119 1.11 1.82 -15.49
CA ALA A 119 1.01 2.65 -16.68
C ALA A 119 2.26 2.53 -17.56
N HIS A 120 3.46 2.42 -16.97
CA HIS A 120 4.70 2.18 -17.73
C HIS A 120 4.75 0.77 -18.32
N TRP A 121 4.17 -0.22 -17.65
CA TRP A 121 4.11 -1.58 -18.15
C TRP A 121 3.28 -1.67 -19.44
N PHE A 122 2.13 -0.98 -19.48
CA PHE A 122 1.27 -0.86 -20.65
C PHE A 122 1.91 -0.01 -21.75
N ARG A 123 2.48 1.15 -21.40
CA ARG A 123 3.18 2.03 -22.34
C ARG A 123 4.34 1.31 -23.03
N ALA A 124 5.13 0.53 -22.31
CA ALA A 124 6.22 -0.27 -22.89
C ALA A 124 5.75 -1.31 -23.91
N ARG A 125 4.44 -1.59 -23.96
CA ARG A 125 3.79 -2.51 -24.90
C ARG A 125 2.96 -1.78 -25.96
N GLY A 126 3.07 -0.44 -26.04
CA GLY A 126 2.32 0.36 -27.01
C GLY A 126 0.83 0.48 -26.71
N VAL A 127 0.42 0.25 -25.45
CA VAL A 127 -0.98 0.38 -25.03
C VAL A 127 -1.24 1.81 -24.52
N GLU A 128 -2.17 2.51 -25.19
CA GLU A 128 -2.67 3.81 -24.75
C GLU A 128 -3.35 3.67 -23.38
N THR A 129 -2.88 4.41 -22.39
CA THR A 129 -3.33 4.22 -21.01
C THR A 129 -4.10 5.45 -20.53
N SER A 130 -5.31 5.26 -20.03
CA SER A 130 -6.04 6.28 -19.27
C SER A 130 -6.10 5.89 -17.80
N ILE A 131 -5.91 6.83 -16.87
CA ILE A 131 -6.00 6.58 -15.43
C ILE A 131 -7.09 7.47 -14.84
N LEU A 132 -8.12 6.86 -14.27
CA LEU A 132 -9.07 7.54 -13.39
C LEU A 132 -8.47 7.64 -11.99
N CYS A 133 -8.24 8.86 -11.50
CA CYS A 133 -7.59 9.08 -10.21
C CYS A 133 -8.26 10.18 -9.38
N HIS A 134 -7.86 10.25 -8.11
CA HIS A 134 -8.22 11.36 -7.23
C HIS A 134 -7.65 12.69 -7.74
N PRO A 135 -8.36 13.83 -7.65
CA PRO A 135 -7.88 15.14 -8.11
C PRO A 135 -6.56 15.59 -7.49
N LEU A 136 -6.32 15.26 -6.21
CA LEU A 136 -5.04 15.52 -5.52
C LEU A 136 -3.82 14.80 -6.15
N LEU A 137 -4.03 13.85 -7.05
CA LEU A 137 -2.96 13.13 -7.76
C LEU A 137 -2.80 13.62 -9.21
N ALA A 138 -3.67 14.49 -9.71
CA ALA A 138 -3.74 14.84 -11.13
C ALA A 138 -2.42 15.43 -11.64
N ARG A 139 -1.89 16.43 -10.93
CA ARG A 139 -0.61 17.08 -11.25
C ARG A 139 0.56 16.11 -11.13
N LEU A 140 0.57 15.29 -10.09
CA LEU A 140 1.62 14.27 -9.89
C LEU A 140 1.64 13.25 -11.03
N PHE A 141 0.48 12.72 -11.40
CA PHE A 141 0.37 11.70 -12.45
C PHE A 141 0.62 12.26 -13.85
N ALA A 142 0.58 13.57 -14.05
CA ALA A 142 1.06 14.18 -15.28
C ALA A 142 2.55 13.86 -15.54
N ARG A 143 3.33 13.53 -14.49
CA ARG A 143 4.75 13.12 -14.59
C ARG A 143 4.95 11.70 -15.13
N LEU A 144 3.90 10.89 -15.29
CA LEU A 144 4.00 9.54 -15.87
C LEU A 144 4.43 9.56 -17.35
N GLY A 145 4.35 10.73 -17.99
CA GLY A 145 4.88 10.99 -19.31
C GLY A 145 3.88 10.75 -20.45
N PRO A 146 4.35 10.84 -21.70
CA PRO A 146 3.48 10.76 -22.87
C PRO A 146 2.83 9.37 -23.00
N GLY A 147 1.61 9.33 -23.54
CA GLY A 147 0.82 8.10 -23.70
C GLY A 147 0.00 7.69 -22.46
N VAL A 148 0.02 8.52 -21.40
CA VAL A 148 -0.82 8.33 -20.20
C VAL A 148 -1.78 9.52 -20.06
N ARG A 149 -3.08 9.28 -20.27
CA ARG A 149 -4.16 10.27 -20.10
C ARG A 149 -4.65 10.24 -18.65
N ILE A 150 -4.58 11.38 -17.96
CA ILE A 150 -5.04 11.50 -16.58
C ILE A 150 -6.48 12.01 -16.55
N LEU A 151 -7.36 11.30 -15.84
CA LEU A 151 -8.77 11.62 -15.67
C LEU A 151 -9.02 11.87 -14.17
N PRO A 152 -8.86 13.10 -13.66
CA PRO A 152 -9.12 13.39 -12.26
C PRO A 152 -10.63 13.49 -11.99
N ALA A 153 -11.13 12.78 -10.98
CA ALA A 153 -12.55 12.85 -10.62
C ALA A 153 -12.84 12.57 -9.15
N GLN A 154 -13.82 13.29 -8.60
CA GLN A 154 -14.55 12.97 -7.37
C GLN A 154 -16.04 13.00 -7.71
N GLY A 155 -16.55 11.92 -8.29
CA GLY A 155 -17.95 11.82 -8.74
C GLY A 155 -18.08 11.44 -10.21
N ARG A 156 -19.11 11.97 -10.87
CA ARG A 156 -19.39 11.65 -12.28
C ARG A 156 -18.34 12.26 -13.20
N VAL A 157 -17.83 11.46 -14.12
CA VAL A 157 -16.86 11.87 -15.13
C VAL A 157 -17.17 11.16 -16.44
N ALA A 158 -16.93 11.83 -17.56
CA ALA A 158 -16.99 11.21 -18.87
C ALA A 158 -15.75 10.32 -19.06
N LEU A 159 -15.97 9.04 -19.34
CA LEU A 159 -14.90 8.09 -19.59
C LEU A 159 -14.61 8.00 -21.10
N PRO A 160 -13.34 7.83 -21.50
CA PRO A 160 -13.03 7.47 -22.87
C PRO A 160 -13.51 6.05 -23.18
N THR A 161 -13.79 5.77 -24.45
CA THR A 161 -13.91 4.39 -24.92
C THR A 161 -12.51 3.77 -24.99
N CYS A 162 -12.34 2.60 -24.36
CA CYS A 162 -11.13 1.80 -24.42
C CYS A 162 -11.47 0.36 -24.80
N ASP A 163 -10.46 -0.43 -25.18
CA ASP A 163 -10.66 -1.86 -25.47
C ASP A 163 -10.99 -2.66 -24.20
N ALA A 164 -10.44 -2.23 -23.06
CA ALA A 164 -10.72 -2.82 -21.75
C ALA A 164 -10.48 -1.84 -20.59
N TRP A 165 -10.93 -2.21 -19.39
CA TRP A 165 -10.58 -1.53 -18.13
C TRP A 165 -9.99 -2.50 -17.11
N ALA A 166 -9.25 -2.02 -16.12
CA ALA A 166 -8.76 -2.83 -15.00
C ALA A 166 -8.74 -2.03 -13.70
N LEU A 167 -8.93 -2.71 -12.56
CA LEU A 167 -8.65 -2.12 -11.25
C LEU A 167 -7.15 -2.08 -11.01
N GLY A 168 -6.63 -0.94 -10.53
CA GLY A 168 -5.22 -0.77 -10.17
C GLY A 168 -4.68 -1.92 -9.30
N PRO A 169 -5.34 -2.27 -8.18
CA PRO A 169 -4.88 -3.36 -7.31
C PRO A 169 -4.92 -4.76 -7.91
N SER A 170 -5.63 -4.96 -9.03
CA SER A 170 -5.64 -6.25 -9.76
C SER A 170 -4.47 -6.37 -10.75
N LEU A 171 -3.80 -5.25 -11.09
CA LEU A 171 -2.72 -5.24 -12.09
C LEU A 171 -1.49 -6.09 -11.72
N PRO A 172 -1.04 -6.20 -10.45
CA PRO A 172 0.02 -7.14 -10.10
C PRO A 172 -0.28 -8.58 -10.50
N PHE A 173 -1.52 -9.02 -10.27
CA PHE A 173 -1.96 -10.37 -10.61
C PHE A 173 -2.10 -10.56 -12.13
N LEU A 174 -2.79 -9.64 -12.80
CA LEU A 174 -3.08 -9.73 -14.24
C LEU A 174 -1.82 -9.63 -15.11
N THR A 175 -0.88 -8.76 -14.73
CA THR A 175 0.36 -8.56 -15.50
C THR A 175 1.47 -9.53 -15.10
N LYS A 176 1.40 -10.09 -13.87
CA LYS A 176 2.48 -10.85 -13.21
C LYS A 176 3.82 -10.09 -13.18
N ALA A 177 3.79 -8.78 -13.38
CA ALA A 177 5.00 -7.99 -13.49
C ALA A 177 5.53 -7.65 -12.10
N GLN A 178 6.80 -7.94 -11.89
CA GLN A 178 7.50 -7.54 -10.67
C GLN A 178 7.56 -6.01 -10.57
N PRO A 179 7.54 -5.44 -9.36
CA PRO A 179 7.68 -4.01 -9.20
C PRO A 179 9.03 -3.53 -9.75
N GLY A 180 8.99 -2.81 -10.88
CA GLY A 180 10.17 -2.19 -11.48
C GLY A 180 10.66 -0.93 -10.75
N ALA A 181 11.67 -0.29 -11.37
CA ALA A 181 12.33 0.94 -10.91
C ALA A 181 11.37 2.11 -10.59
N PRO A 182 11.83 3.12 -9.83
CA PRO A 182 11.08 4.35 -9.60
C PRO A 182 10.54 4.98 -10.89
N TYR A 183 9.29 5.46 -10.83
CA TYR A 183 8.52 5.88 -12.00
C TYR A 183 8.01 7.32 -11.96
N LEU A 184 8.19 8.02 -10.83
CA LEU A 184 7.93 9.46 -10.69
C LEU A 184 9.23 10.28 -10.55
N ARG A 185 10.39 9.62 -10.57
CA ARG A 185 11.79 10.11 -10.49
C ARG A 185 11.98 11.47 -9.78
N ALA A 186 12.58 11.43 -8.60
CA ALA A 186 13.17 12.58 -7.94
C ALA A 186 14.37 13.15 -8.73
N GLY A 187 14.68 14.43 -8.50
CA GLY A 187 15.99 15.01 -8.76
C GLY A 187 17.08 14.37 -7.87
N SER A 188 18.33 14.57 -8.26
CA SER A 188 19.50 14.10 -7.51
C SER A 188 19.81 15.03 -6.33
N GLY A 189 19.95 14.47 -5.13
CA GLY A 189 20.37 15.21 -3.94
C GLY A 189 19.21 15.66 -3.04
N GLY A 190 19.53 16.54 -2.10
CA GLY A 190 18.62 17.08 -1.09
C GLY A 190 19.40 17.56 0.13
N GLN A 191 18.67 18.07 1.13
CA GLN A 191 19.18 18.33 2.47
C GLN A 191 18.13 18.03 3.52
N GLY A 192 18.53 17.30 4.56
CA GLY A 192 17.74 17.08 5.76
C GLY A 192 16.72 15.95 5.65
N VAL A 193 15.95 15.78 6.71
CA VAL A 193 15.04 14.65 6.92
C VAL A 193 13.60 15.15 6.91
N GLY A 194 12.74 14.58 6.07
CA GLY A 194 11.30 14.83 6.17
C GLY A 194 10.61 13.76 6.99
N LEU A 195 9.67 14.14 7.85
CA LEU A 195 8.99 13.24 8.77
C LEU A 195 7.46 13.26 8.59
N VAL A 196 6.87 12.08 8.48
CA VAL A 196 5.42 11.84 8.70
C VAL A 196 5.26 10.72 9.74
N ALA A 197 5.10 11.10 11.00
CA ALA A 197 5.01 10.14 12.11
C ALA A 197 3.59 9.60 12.34
N GLN A 198 2.56 10.25 11.79
CA GLN A 198 1.16 9.93 12.04
C GLN A 198 0.36 9.97 10.72
N GLY A 199 -0.59 9.06 10.59
CA GLY A 199 -1.47 8.94 9.44
C GLY A 199 -2.75 9.77 9.56
N ASN A 200 -3.75 9.41 8.77
CA ASN A 200 -5.08 10.01 8.80
C ASN A 200 -5.91 9.39 9.95
N PRO A 201 -6.35 10.16 10.97
CA PRO A 201 -7.16 9.64 12.08
C PRO A 201 -8.49 8.99 11.65
N GLY A 202 -9.02 9.32 10.47
CA GLY A 202 -10.22 8.70 9.90
C GLY A 202 -9.98 7.32 9.28
N HIS A 203 -8.74 6.84 9.22
CA HIS A 203 -8.41 5.52 8.69
C HIS A 203 -8.62 4.44 9.76
N VAL A 204 -9.27 3.33 9.40
CA VAL A 204 -9.67 2.27 10.34
C VAL A 204 -8.51 1.67 11.14
N ASN A 205 -7.32 1.62 10.55
CA ASN A 205 -6.10 1.08 11.18
C ASN A 205 -5.14 2.18 11.69
N ASP A 206 -5.58 3.43 11.79
CA ASP A 206 -4.66 4.54 12.07
C ASP A 206 -3.97 4.43 13.44
N ALA A 207 -4.73 4.08 14.47
CA ALA A 207 -4.22 3.94 15.83
C ALA A 207 -3.08 2.92 15.95
N ALA A 208 -3.08 1.88 15.10
CA ALA A 208 -2.04 0.86 15.12
C ALA A 208 -0.79 1.29 14.35
N ARG A 209 -0.94 2.07 13.26
CA ARG A 209 0.17 2.43 12.35
C ARG A 209 0.80 3.80 12.61
N SER A 210 0.16 4.65 13.41
CA SER A 210 0.66 5.98 13.79
C SER A 210 1.51 5.90 15.06
N LEU A 211 2.58 6.70 15.13
CA LEU A 211 3.35 6.83 16.37
C LEU A 211 2.51 7.55 17.45
N PRO A 212 2.72 7.22 18.74
CA PRO A 212 2.28 8.04 19.85
C PRO A 212 2.73 9.50 19.69
N ALA A 213 1.88 10.44 20.09
CA ALA A 213 2.14 11.87 19.91
C ALA A 213 3.44 12.34 20.58
N SER A 214 3.81 11.75 21.73
CA SER A 214 5.08 12.04 22.42
C SER A 214 6.30 11.65 21.60
N LEU A 215 6.27 10.49 20.95
CA LEU A 215 7.35 10.03 20.07
C LEU A 215 7.41 10.85 18.78
N ALA A 216 6.26 11.19 18.20
CA ALA A 216 6.20 12.06 17.04
C ALA A 216 6.83 13.44 17.33
N ALA A 217 6.48 14.05 18.46
CA ALA A 217 7.04 15.33 18.90
C ALA A 217 8.55 15.24 19.18
N GLU A 218 9.01 14.15 19.79
CA GLU A 218 10.43 13.89 20.02
C GLU A 218 11.22 13.84 18.71
N MET A 219 10.74 13.09 17.70
CA MET A 219 11.40 12.98 16.40
C MET A 219 11.41 14.31 15.64
N LEU A 220 10.34 15.09 15.72
CA LEU A 220 10.28 16.44 15.12
C LEU A 220 11.30 17.40 15.74
N ALA A 221 11.71 17.19 16.99
CA ALA A 221 12.71 17.99 17.66
C ALA A 221 14.16 17.61 17.28
N TRP A 222 14.37 16.55 16.48
CA TRP A 222 15.72 16.16 16.07
C TRP A 222 16.31 17.18 15.08
N PRO A 223 17.63 17.44 15.14
CA PRO A 223 18.28 18.37 14.23
C PRO A 223 18.06 18.00 12.76
N GLY A 224 17.63 18.98 11.95
CA GLY A 224 17.44 18.80 10.51
C GLY A 224 16.18 18.02 10.10
N VAL A 225 15.32 17.64 11.05
CA VAL A 225 14.01 17.05 10.76
C VAL A 225 12.99 18.13 10.44
N ARG A 226 12.18 17.90 9.40
CA ARG A 226 11.10 18.77 8.92
C ARG A 226 9.79 18.01 8.93
N ASP A 227 8.75 18.62 9.47
CA ASP A 227 7.40 18.07 9.42
C ASP A 227 6.86 18.10 7.97
N LEU A 228 6.43 16.95 7.45
CA LEU A 228 5.84 16.81 6.12
C LEU A 228 4.31 16.73 6.14
N THR A 229 3.66 16.95 7.29
CA THR A 229 2.20 17.04 7.35
C THR A 229 1.69 18.21 6.50
N LEU A 230 0.44 18.09 6.04
CA LEU A 230 -0.22 19.16 5.27
C LEU A 230 -0.29 20.47 6.06
N ALA A 231 -0.48 20.38 7.38
CA ALA A 231 -0.55 21.56 8.25
C ALA A 231 0.78 22.33 8.30
N ALA A 232 1.91 21.62 8.34
CA ALA A 232 3.23 22.23 8.38
C ALA A 232 3.70 22.74 7.00
N THR A 233 3.37 22.00 5.94
CA THR A 233 3.88 22.28 4.59
C THR A 233 3.00 23.22 3.78
N GLY A 234 1.69 23.28 4.07
CA GLY A 234 0.73 23.99 3.24
C GLY A 234 0.53 23.39 1.84
N ALA A 235 0.98 22.15 1.61
CA ALA A 235 0.85 21.47 0.33
C ALA A 235 -0.62 21.31 -0.06
N LYS A 236 -0.96 21.66 -1.31
CA LYS A 236 -2.34 21.62 -1.80
C LYS A 236 -2.69 20.29 -2.44
N ASP A 237 -1.69 19.59 -2.94
CA ASP A 237 -1.81 18.29 -3.60
C ASP A 237 -0.52 17.46 -3.43
N LEU A 238 -0.50 16.27 -4.01
CA LEU A 238 0.65 15.36 -3.90
C LEU A 238 1.82 15.77 -4.80
N GLU A 239 1.62 16.68 -5.77
CA GLU A 239 2.73 17.25 -6.54
C GLU A 239 3.50 18.28 -5.72
N ASP A 240 2.79 19.12 -4.96
CA ASP A 240 3.43 20.03 -3.99
C ASP A 240 4.21 19.23 -2.93
N THR A 241 3.62 18.14 -2.44
CA THR A 241 4.31 17.21 -1.52
C THR A 241 5.54 16.58 -2.18
N ALA A 242 5.43 16.19 -3.46
CA ALA A 242 6.55 15.64 -4.22
C ALA A 242 7.69 16.65 -4.36
N ALA A 243 7.40 17.92 -4.64
CA ALA A 243 8.41 18.97 -4.74
C ALA A 243 9.17 19.18 -3.41
N ILE A 244 8.48 19.09 -2.28
CA ILE A 244 9.12 19.17 -0.95
C ILE A 244 9.98 17.93 -0.72
N VAL A 245 9.45 16.74 -0.99
CA VAL A 245 10.17 15.47 -0.87
C VAL A 245 11.43 15.48 -1.73
N ASP A 246 11.37 16.07 -2.92
CA ASP A 246 12.48 16.18 -3.85
C ASP A 246 13.69 16.92 -3.26
N GLY A 247 13.45 17.91 -2.40
CA GLY A 247 14.49 18.67 -1.71
C GLY A 247 15.12 18.00 -0.49
N LEU A 248 14.69 16.80 -0.10
CA LEU A 248 15.17 16.09 1.10
C LEU A 248 16.23 15.04 0.77
N ASP A 249 17.08 14.71 1.75
CA ASP A 249 18.03 13.59 1.65
C ASP A 249 17.36 12.24 1.88
N VAL A 250 16.38 12.22 2.80
CA VAL A 250 15.68 11.02 3.23
C VAL A 250 14.30 11.39 3.76
N VAL A 251 13.33 10.51 3.52
CA VAL A 251 12.00 10.58 4.10
C VAL A 251 11.86 9.52 5.17
N VAL A 252 11.43 9.90 6.36
CA VAL A 252 11.04 9.01 7.44
C VAL A 252 9.52 9.08 7.57
N THR A 253 8.82 7.96 7.46
CA THR A 253 7.35 7.98 7.48
C THR A 253 6.78 6.69 8.04
N VAL A 254 5.55 6.76 8.58
CA VAL A 254 4.70 5.57 8.75
C VAL A 254 4.00 5.20 7.44
N ASP A 255 3.25 4.10 7.42
CA ASP A 255 2.52 3.60 6.25
C ASP A 255 1.41 4.56 5.78
N THR A 256 1.79 5.57 4.98
CA THR A 256 0.93 6.63 4.44
C THR A 256 1.15 6.83 2.94
N ALA A 257 0.37 7.70 2.30
CA ALA A 257 0.59 8.09 0.91
C ALA A 257 1.99 8.67 0.66
N VAL A 258 2.63 9.29 1.67
CA VAL A 258 3.99 9.84 1.55
C VAL A 258 5.03 8.73 1.42
N ALA A 259 4.83 7.57 2.04
CA ALA A 259 5.68 6.41 1.82
C ALA A 259 5.68 6.00 0.34
N HIS A 260 4.49 5.80 -0.21
CA HIS A 260 4.32 5.43 -1.62
C HIS A 260 4.86 6.49 -2.58
N LEU A 261 4.64 7.77 -2.28
CA LEU A 261 5.19 8.88 -3.06
C LEU A 261 6.72 8.85 -3.09
N ALA A 262 7.37 8.82 -1.91
CA ALA A 262 8.82 8.84 -1.79
C ALA A 262 9.45 7.60 -2.46
N GLY A 263 8.85 6.43 -2.27
CA GLY A 263 9.27 5.19 -2.94
C GLY A 263 9.11 5.24 -4.46
N ALA A 264 8.00 5.78 -4.96
CA ALA A 264 7.74 5.94 -6.39
C ALA A 264 8.70 6.94 -7.06
N MET A 265 9.15 7.94 -6.31
CA MET A 265 10.18 8.89 -6.72
C MET A 265 11.60 8.31 -6.63
N GLY A 266 11.80 7.22 -5.90
CA GLY A 266 13.12 6.62 -5.65
C GLY A 266 13.91 7.36 -4.57
N LYS A 267 13.24 8.17 -3.75
CA LYS A 267 13.88 8.89 -2.65
C LYS A 267 14.24 7.88 -1.55
N PRO A 268 15.45 7.95 -0.94
CA PRO A 268 15.77 7.15 0.24
C PRO A 268 14.68 7.33 1.29
N THR A 269 14.12 6.22 1.77
CA THR A 269 12.96 6.26 2.65
C THR A 269 13.10 5.25 3.78
N PHE A 270 12.93 5.69 5.02
CA PHE A 270 12.83 4.85 6.20
C PHE A 270 11.36 4.72 6.59
N LEU A 271 10.80 3.53 6.38
CA LEU A 271 9.39 3.26 6.65
C LEU A 271 9.25 2.59 8.01
N MET A 272 8.54 3.26 8.91
CA MET A 272 8.19 2.77 10.25
C MET A 272 6.88 1.99 10.17
N LEU A 273 6.91 0.74 10.62
CA LEU A 273 5.81 -0.21 10.48
C LEU A 273 5.35 -0.72 11.84
N PRO A 274 4.03 -0.94 12.01
CA PRO A 274 3.50 -1.56 13.21
C PRO A 274 3.87 -3.05 13.29
N PHE A 275 3.59 -3.66 14.44
CA PHE A 275 3.86 -5.08 14.67
C PHE A 275 3.17 -6.00 13.64
N VAL A 276 1.92 -5.69 13.27
CA VAL A 276 1.20 -6.32 12.16
C VAL A 276 1.21 -5.35 10.97
N PRO A 277 2.17 -5.47 10.04
CA PRO A 277 2.24 -4.56 8.89
C PRO A 277 1.13 -4.87 7.87
N ASP A 278 0.87 -3.93 6.97
CA ASP A 278 0.08 -4.21 5.78
C ASP A 278 0.76 -5.27 4.89
N TRP A 279 -0.04 -6.05 4.14
CA TRP A 279 0.41 -7.14 3.29
C TRP A 279 1.52 -6.70 2.32
N ARG A 280 1.47 -5.45 1.84
CA ARG A 280 2.43 -4.95 0.84
C ARG A 280 3.87 -4.87 1.37
N TRP A 281 4.07 -4.82 2.69
CA TRP A 281 5.39 -4.63 3.30
C TRP A 281 6.07 -5.92 3.75
N MET A 282 5.33 -7.04 3.79
CA MET A 282 5.78 -8.34 4.30
C MET A 282 6.35 -8.32 5.73
N ARG A 283 6.54 -9.50 6.33
CA ARG A 283 7.06 -9.61 7.71
C ARG A 283 8.58 -9.64 7.82
N GLU A 284 9.23 -10.55 7.09
CA GLU A 284 10.59 -11.00 7.41
C GLU A 284 11.66 -10.40 6.49
N ARG A 285 11.62 -9.08 6.28
CA ARG A 285 12.57 -8.40 5.38
C ARG A 285 12.80 -6.94 5.72
N ALA A 286 14.02 -6.44 5.61
CA ALA A 286 14.32 -5.02 5.91
C ALA A 286 14.18 -4.10 4.69
N ASP A 287 13.88 -4.63 3.51
CA ASP A 287 13.71 -3.93 2.24
C ASP A 287 12.27 -4.05 1.72
N SER A 288 11.89 -3.25 0.71
CA SER A 288 10.57 -3.31 0.11
C SER A 288 10.59 -3.98 -1.27
N PRO A 289 9.71 -4.97 -1.54
CA PRO A 289 9.57 -5.51 -2.89
C PRO A 289 9.04 -4.48 -3.89
N TRP A 290 8.39 -3.42 -3.41
CA TRP A 290 7.75 -2.39 -4.26
C TRP A 290 8.65 -1.19 -4.52
N TYR A 291 9.55 -0.88 -3.58
CA TYR A 291 10.31 0.36 -3.57
C TYR A 291 11.77 0.08 -3.16
N PRO A 292 12.68 -0.09 -4.13
CA PRO A 292 14.08 -0.41 -3.84
C PRO A 292 14.84 0.62 -2.99
N SER A 293 14.34 1.86 -2.91
CA SER A 293 14.93 2.93 -2.10
C SER A 293 14.50 2.91 -0.61
N MET A 294 13.69 1.93 -0.21
CA MET A 294 13.16 1.83 1.16
C MET A 294 13.94 0.89 2.06
N ARG A 295 14.13 1.31 3.32
CA ARG A 295 14.49 0.49 4.47
C ARG A 295 13.32 0.45 5.44
N LEU A 296 12.96 -0.74 5.91
CA LEU A 296 11.79 -1.01 6.74
C LEU A 296 12.19 -1.25 8.20
N PHE A 297 11.54 -0.55 9.12
CA PHE A 297 11.73 -0.65 10.57
C PHE A 297 10.40 -1.06 11.21
N ARG A 298 10.38 -2.18 11.92
CA ARG A 298 9.15 -2.78 12.47
C ARG A 298 9.18 -2.83 13.97
N GLN A 299 8.01 -2.67 14.59
CA GLN A 299 7.89 -2.96 16.02
C GLN A 299 8.26 -4.43 16.28
N PRO A 300 9.13 -4.71 17.25
CA PRO A 300 9.43 -6.09 17.65
C PRO A 300 8.31 -6.71 18.47
N ALA A 301 7.47 -5.89 19.12
CA ALA A 301 6.30 -6.29 19.88
C ALA A 301 5.19 -5.24 19.74
N PRO A 302 3.90 -5.61 19.89
CA PRO A 302 2.79 -4.65 19.83
C PRO A 302 3.00 -3.44 20.73
N GLY A 303 2.98 -2.24 20.14
CA GLY A 303 3.12 -0.96 20.84
C GLY A 303 4.55 -0.50 21.09
N ASP A 304 5.57 -1.32 20.78
CA ASP A 304 6.98 -0.94 20.93
C ASP A 304 7.48 -0.06 19.79
N TRP A 305 6.93 1.14 19.72
CA TRP A 305 7.39 2.19 18.81
C TRP A 305 8.73 2.80 19.24
N ARG A 306 9.10 2.70 20.52
CA ARG A 306 10.37 3.24 21.04
C ARG A 306 11.55 2.59 20.34
N SER A 307 11.58 1.25 20.27
CA SER A 307 12.62 0.51 19.56
C SER A 307 12.71 0.88 18.08
N VAL A 308 11.58 1.15 17.43
CA VAL A 308 11.53 1.60 16.02
C VAL A 308 12.20 2.97 15.86
N VAL A 309 11.84 3.92 16.73
CA VAL A 309 12.39 5.29 16.71
C VAL A 309 13.89 5.29 16.95
N GLU A 310 14.38 4.49 17.90
CA GLU A 310 15.81 4.35 18.19
C GLU A 310 16.58 3.74 17.01
N ALA A 311 16.02 2.69 16.37
CA ALA A 311 16.62 2.09 15.19
C ALA A 311 16.67 3.05 13.99
N VAL A 312 15.63 3.87 13.80
CA VAL A 312 15.62 4.92 12.78
C VAL A 312 16.67 5.99 13.06
N ARG A 313 16.82 6.42 14.32
CA ARG A 313 17.86 7.39 14.72
C ARG A 313 19.25 6.85 14.38
N ALA A 314 19.56 5.63 14.80
CA ALA A 314 20.84 5.00 14.50
C ALA A 314 21.11 4.93 12.98
N ALA A 315 20.11 4.56 12.19
CA ALA A 315 20.23 4.50 10.73
C ALA A 315 20.42 5.88 10.08
N LEU A 316 19.87 6.94 10.65
CA LEU A 316 20.11 8.32 10.19
C LEU A 316 21.54 8.76 10.51
N GLU A 317 22.03 8.46 11.70
CA GLU A 317 23.40 8.76 12.12
C GLU A 317 24.45 8.02 11.27
N GLU A 318 24.19 6.75 10.93
CA GLU A 318 25.01 5.96 9.99
C GLU A 318 25.12 6.63 8.62
N ARG A 319 24.04 7.26 8.15
CA ARG A 319 23.96 7.90 6.83
C ARG A 319 24.62 9.29 6.79
N SER A 320 24.76 9.94 7.95
CA SER A 320 25.42 11.24 8.08
C SER A 320 26.95 11.16 8.24
N ARG A 321 27.50 9.94 8.38
CA ARG A 321 28.95 9.67 8.41
C ARG A 321 29.49 9.46 7.01
#